data_AF-A0A7V5YXX4-F1
#
_entry.id   AF-A0A7V5YXX4-F1
#
_cell.length_a   1.000
_cell.length_b   1.000
_cell.length_c   1.000
_cell.angle_alpha   90.00
_cell.angle_beta   90.00
_cell.angle_gamma   90.00
#
_symmetry.space_group_name_H-M   'P 1'
#
loop_
_entity.id
_entity.type
_entity.pdbx_description
1 polymer ?
#
loop_
_entity_poly.entity_id
_entity_poly.type
_entity_poly.pdbx_seq_one_letter_code
_entity_poly.pdbx_strand_id
1 'polypeptide(L)'
;MSQEAAEAWVTLEEGVPVEVLRAEIAAWARRIGVEPKSVRIRRMAHKWASCSSRGNLTFNVELAAQPASFRAEAIVHELLHLKVPNHGKLFNALMKSYLAGPR
;
A
#
# COMPACT_ATOMS: atom_id res chain seq x y z
N MET A 1 -28.46 -22.25 -3.84
CA MET A 1 -28.53 -21.01 -4.64
C MET A 1 -27.62 -20.00 -3.96
N SER A 2 -26.34 -20.03 -4.32
CA SER A 2 -25.34 -19.08 -3.85
C SER A 2 -25.65 -17.72 -4.45
N GLN A 3 -25.98 -16.74 -3.60
CA GLN A 3 -26.12 -15.36 -4.02
C GLN A 3 -24.75 -14.89 -4.52
N GLU A 4 -24.62 -14.71 -5.83
CA GLU A 4 -23.62 -13.83 -6.43
C GLU A 4 -23.83 -12.45 -5.80
N ALA A 5 -22.88 -12.04 -4.95
CA ALA A 5 -22.80 -10.65 -4.55
C ALA A 5 -22.53 -9.86 -5.81
N ALA A 6 -23.54 -9.14 -6.30
CA ALA A 6 -23.44 -8.25 -7.44
C ALA A 6 -22.20 -7.38 -7.26
N GLU A 7 -21.28 -7.44 -8.23
CA GLU A 7 -20.14 -6.54 -8.30
C GLU A 7 -20.67 -5.12 -8.38
N ALA A 8 -20.66 -4.41 -7.25
CA ALA A 8 -21.03 -3.02 -7.20
C ALA A 8 -20.05 -2.24 -8.07
N TRP A 9 -20.56 -1.59 -9.11
CA TRP A 9 -19.78 -0.71 -9.98
C TRP A 9 -19.35 0.50 -9.15
N VAL A 10 -18.05 0.57 -8.86
CA VAL A 10 -17.42 1.72 -8.21
C VAL A 10 -16.81 2.58 -9.31
N THR A 11 -17.09 3.88 -9.30
CA THR A 11 -16.43 4.78 -10.24
C THR A 11 -14.94 4.86 -9.92
N LEU A 12 -14.08 5.06 -10.91
CA LEU A 12 -12.64 5.24 -10.67
C LEU A 12 -12.34 6.46 -9.76
N GLU A 13 -13.29 7.39 -9.65
CA GLU A 13 -13.25 8.56 -8.78
C GLU A 13 -13.42 8.17 -7.29
N GLU A 14 -14.16 7.10 -7.01
CA GLU A 14 -14.46 6.62 -5.65
C GLU A 14 -13.47 5.54 -5.17
N GLY A 15 -12.83 4.81 -6.08
CA GLY A 15 -11.88 3.76 -5.72
C GLY A 15 -11.32 3.00 -6.91
N VAL A 16 -10.34 2.13 -6.65
CA VAL A 16 -9.74 1.26 -7.66
C VAL A 16 -10.01 -0.21 -7.32
N PRO A 17 -10.02 -1.11 -8.32
CA PRO A 17 -10.00 -2.55 -8.06
C PRO A 17 -8.80 -2.96 -7.20
N VAL A 18 -8.95 -4.00 -6.37
CA VAL A 18 -7.86 -4.51 -5.51
C VAL A 18 -6.60 -4.87 -6.29
N GLU A 19 -6.76 -5.35 -7.54
CA GLU A 19 -5.61 -5.67 -8.38
C GLU A 19 -4.83 -4.44 -8.85
N VAL A 20 -5.48 -3.27 -8.95
CA VAL A 20 -4.77 -2.01 -9.17
C VAL A 20 -3.96 -1.63 -7.93
N LEU A 21 -4.51 -1.75 -6.73
CA LEU A 21 -3.75 -1.55 -5.49
C LEU A 21 -2.54 -2.50 -5.41
N ARG A 22 -2.71 -3.77 -5.79
CA ARG A 22 -1.61 -4.74 -5.88
C ARG A 22 -0.53 -4.28 -6.86
N ALA A 23 -0.94 -3.80 -8.03
CA ALA A 23 -0.02 -3.28 -9.04
C ALA A 23 0.73 -2.03 -8.54
N GLU A 24 0.07 -1.12 -7.83
CA GLU A 24 0.68 0.04 -7.18
C GLU A 24 1.75 -0.37 -6.17
N ILE A 25 1.45 -1.34 -5.29
CA ILE A 25 2.42 -1.88 -4.33
C ILE A 25 3.65 -2.43 -5.05
N ALA A 26 3.45 -3.22 -6.11
CA ALA A 26 4.55 -3.80 -6.89
C ALA A 26 5.38 -2.72 -7.61
N ALA A 27 4.74 -1.69 -8.15
CA ALA A 27 5.42 -0.57 -8.80
C ALA A 27 6.28 0.22 -7.80
N TRP A 28 5.75 0.52 -6.62
CA TRP A 28 6.50 1.18 -5.55
C TRP A 28 7.65 0.33 -5.03
N ALA A 29 7.45 -0.98 -4.86
CA ALA A 29 8.52 -1.89 -4.43
C ALA A 29 9.71 -1.86 -5.40
N ARG A 30 9.42 -1.91 -6.72
CA ARG A 30 10.45 -1.75 -7.76
C ARG A 30 11.13 -0.38 -7.70
N ARG A 31 10.36 0.70 -7.57
CA ARG A 31 10.89 2.07 -7.50
C ARG A 31 11.80 2.30 -6.29
N ILE A 32 11.46 1.74 -5.14
CA ILE A 32 12.25 1.84 -3.91
C ILE A 32 13.43 0.85 -3.93
N GLY A 33 13.35 -0.20 -4.75
CA GLY A 33 14.34 -1.27 -4.83
C GLY A 33 14.30 -2.15 -3.58
N VAL A 34 13.12 -2.70 -3.26
CA VAL A 34 12.89 -3.68 -2.19
C VAL A 34 12.07 -4.86 -2.69
N GLU A 35 12.26 -6.01 -2.04
CA GLU A 35 11.48 -7.22 -2.31
C GLU A 35 10.80 -7.68 -1.01
N PRO A 36 9.50 -7.39 -0.83
CA PRO A 36 8.73 -7.91 0.30
C PRO A 36 8.69 -9.44 0.27
N LYS A 37 8.79 -10.09 1.44
CA LYS A 37 8.67 -11.55 1.55
C LYS A 37 7.28 -12.05 1.12
N SER A 38 6.25 -11.28 1.47
CA SER A 38 4.88 -11.53 1.01
C SER A 38 4.06 -10.25 1.09
N VAL A 39 3.04 -10.14 0.23
CA VAL A 39 2.08 -9.04 0.23
C VAL A 39 0.68 -9.64 0.34
N ARG A 40 -0.06 -9.25 1.38
CA ARG A 40 -1.46 -9.64 1.58
C ARG A 40 -2.35 -8.41 1.55
N ILE A 41 -3.50 -8.53 0.90
CA ILE A 41 -4.56 -7.52 0.94
C ILE A 41 -5.77 -8.19 1.59
N ARG A 42 -6.21 -7.64 2.73
CA ARG A 42 -7.34 -8.18 3.50
C ARG A 42 -7.96 -7.10 4.36
N ARG A 43 -9.20 -7.27 4.83
CA ARG A 43 -9.79 -6.33 5.78
C ARG A 43 -8.98 -6.29 7.09
N MET A 44 -8.76 -5.10 7.62
CA MET A 44 -8.04 -4.87 8.89
C MET A 44 -8.86 -3.92 9.77
N ALA A 45 -8.92 -4.18 11.08
CA ALA A 45 -9.81 -3.43 11.99
C ALA A 45 -9.25 -2.06 12.43
N HIS A 46 -7.92 -1.93 12.53
CA HIS A 46 -7.29 -0.79 13.21
C HIS A 46 -6.14 -0.14 12.44
N LYS A 47 -5.75 -0.69 11.29
CA LYS A 47 -4.58 -0.22 10.55
C LYS A 47 -4.86 -0.25 9.05
N TRP A 48 -4.31 0.73 8.35
CA TRP A 48 -4.30 0.76 6.89
C TRP A 48 -3.29 -0.20 6.29
N ALA A 49 -2.15 -0.38 6.96
CA ALA A 49 -1.14 -1.33 6.55
C ALA A 49 -0.24 -1.74 7.72
N SER A 50 0.61 -2.73 7.50
CA SER A 50 1.63 -3.15 8.45
C SER A 50 2.75 -3.97 7.80
N CYS A 51 3.98 -3.75 8.24
CA CYS A 51 5.15 -4.56 7.98
C CYS A 51 5.53 -5.39 9.23
N SER A 52 5.76 -6.69 9.05
CA SER A 52 6.37 -7.53 10.10
C SER A 52 7.90 -7.48 10.02
N SER A 53 8.58 -7.76 11.12
CA SER A 53 10.06 -7.88 11.16
C SER A 53 10.63 -8.92 10.18
N ARG A 54 9.81 -9.86 9.70
CA ARG A 54 10.15 -10.87 8.70
C ARG A 54 9.91 -10.41 7.25
N GLY A 55 9.59 -9.13 7.03
CA GLY A 55 9.35 -8.55 5.71
C GLY A 55 8.01 -8.92 5.06
N ASN A 56 7.04 -9.43 5.82
CA ASN A 56 5.68 -9.64 5.30
C ASN A 56 4.87 -8.35 5.45
N LEU A 57 4.26 -7.91 4.35
CA LEU A 57 3.39 -6.75 4.29
C LEU A 57 1.93 -7.17 4.26
N THR A 58 1.09 -6.42 4.98
CA THR A 58 -0.36 -6.55 4.93
C THR A 58 -0.97 -5.18 4.73
N PHE A 59 -1.84 -5.05 3.75
CA PHE A 59 -2.58 -3.83 3.43
C PHE A 59 -4.07 -4.07 3.65
N ASN A 60 -4.78 -3.07 4.17
CA ASN A 60 -6.22 -3.10 4.31
C ASN A 60 -6.88 -3.04 2.94
N VAL A 61 -7.87 -3.88 2.66
CA VAL A 61 -8.64 -3.86 1.41
C VAL A 61 -9.33 -2.51 1.17
N GLU A 62 -9.68 -1.81 2.25
CA GLU A 62 -10.33 -0.49 2.19
C GLU A 62 -9.39 0.61 1.67
N LEU A 63 -8.06 0.37 1.61
CA LEU A 63 -7.13 1.30 0.94
C LEU A 63 -7.49 1.51 -0.53
N ALA A 64 -8.08 0.51 -1.19
CA ALA A 64 -8.44 0.60 -2.60
C ALA A 64 -9.48 1.70 -2.87
N ALA A 65 -10.28 2.07 -1.87
CA ALA A 65 -11.25 3.16 -1.92
C ALA A 65 -10.71 4.50 -1.37
N GLN A 66 -9.41 4.61 -1.10
CA GLN A 66 -8.79 5.85 -0.63
C GLN A 66 -8.16 6.63 -1.79
N PRO A 67 -7.99 7.97 -1.66
CA PRO A 67 -7.30 8.77 -2.65
C PRO A 67 -5.89 8.23 -2.99
N ALA A 68 -5.45 8.40 -4.24
CA ALA A 68 -4.16 7.86 -4.71
C ALA A 68 -2.96 8.34 -3.88
N SER A 69 -2.98 9.59 -3.40
CA SER A 69 -1.95 10.14 -2.51
C SER A 69 -1.90 9.40 -1.17
N PHE A 70 -3.06 9.08 -0.59
CA PHE A 70 -3.16 8.33 0.67
C PHE A 70 -2.70 6.89 0.49
N ARG A 71 -3.07 6.23 -0.63
CA ARG A 71 -2.56 4.90 -0.97
C ARG A 71 -1.03 4.91 -1.10
N ALA A 72 -0.48 5.88 -1.83
CA ALA A 72 0.96 6.01 -2.00
C ALA A 72 1.69 6.19 -0.65
N GLU A 73 1.16 7.03 0.26
CA GLU A 73 1.76 7.21 1.59
C GLU A 73 1.79 5.90 2.39
N ALA A 74 0.66 5.18 2.48
CA ALA A 74 0.60 3.90 3.19
C ALA A 74 1.53 2.84 2.56
N ILE A 75 1.58 2.77 1.23
CA ILE A 75 2.43 1.82 0.51
C ILE A 75 3.92 2.12 0.75
N VAL A 76 4.33 3.37 0.54
CA VAL A 76 5.72 3.80 0.72
C VAL A 76 6.16 3.60 2.17
N HIS A 77 5.28 3.90 3.14
CA HIS A 77 5.55 3.66 4.56
C HIS A 77 6.00 2.23 4.84
N GLU A 78 5.18 1.26 4.43
CA GLU A 78 5.46 -0.14 4.74
C GLU A 78 6.63 -0.71 3.96
N LEU A 79 6.83 -0.25 2.72
CA LEU A 79 7.98 -0.66 1.92
C LEU A 79 9.30 -0.09 2.48
N LEU A 80 9.27 1.13 3.03
CA LEU A 80 10.45 1.72 3.66
C LEU A 80 10.89 0.97 4.92
N HIS A 81 9.97 0.35 5.65
CA HIS A 81 10.33 -0.52 6.80
C HIS A 81 11.26 -1.67 6.43
N LEU A 82 11.27 -2.09 5.16
CA LEU A 82 12.20 -3.13 4.66
C LEU A 82 13.65 -2.62 4.55
N LYS A 83 13.88 -1.30 4.51
CA LYS A 83 15.22 -0.68 4.48
C LYS A 83 15.58 0.03 5.77
N VAL A 84 14.61 0.71 6.38
CA VAL A 84 14.79 1.58 7.53
C VAL A 84 13.68 1.26 8.54
N PRO A 85 13.93 0.36 9.52
CA PRO A 85 12.88 -0.15 10.41
C PRO A 85 12.28 0.88 11.38
N ASN A 86 12.96 2.01 11.59
CA ASN A 86 12.60 3.01 12.59
C ASN A 86 12.26 4.36 11.92
N HIS A 87 11.24 5.06 12.42
CA HIS A 87 10.76 6.36 11.91
C HIS A 87 11.67 7.57 12.25
N GLY A 88 12.98 7.41 12.10
CA GLY A 88 13.97 8.48 12.35
C GLY A 88 14.09 9.48 11.20
N LYS A 89 15.06 10.40 11.32
CA LYS A 89 15.35 11.43 10.30
C LYS A 89 15.51 10.86 8.89
N LEU A 90 16.21 9.72 8.76
CA LEU A 90 16.40 9.04 7.48
C LEU A 90 15.09 8.55 6.87
N PHE A 91 14.22 7.94 7.67
CA PHE A 91 12.91 7.47 7.23
C PHE A 91 12.08 8.63 6.68
N ASN A 92 11.99 9.73 7.44
CA ASN A 92 11.21 10.91 7.05
C ASN A 92 11.75 11.57 5.77
N ALA A 93 13.08 11.63 5.62
CA ALA A 93 13.70 12.15 4.41
C ALA A 93 13.39 11.29 3.18
N LEU A 94 13.47 9.96 3.30
CA LEU A 94 13.12 9.03 2.22
C LEU A 94 11.64 9.08 1.88
N MET A 95 10.75 9.08 2.87
CA MET A 95 9.31 9.22 2.68
C MET A 95 8.99 10.47 1.85
N LYS A 96 9.51 11.62 2.27
CA LYS A 96 9.33 12.89 1.55
C LYS A 96 9.90 12.81 0.13
N SER A 97 11.07 12.21 -0.04
CA SER A 97 11.72 12.09 -1.36
C SER A 97 10.91 11.22 -2.33
N TYR A 98 10.32 10.12 -1.87
CA TYR A 98 9.52 9.25 -2.74
C TYR A 98 8.15 9.85 -3.06
N LEU A 99 7.53 10.54 -2.09
CA LEU A 99 6.21 11.15 -2.26
C LEU A 99 6.23 12.51 -2.96
N ALA A 100 7.39 13.16 -3.11
CA ALA A 100 7.51 14.46 -3.78
C ALA A 100 7.20 14.46 -5.29
N GLY A 101 6.79 13.32 -5.86
CA GLY A 101 6.52 13.16 -7.29
C GLY A 101 7.78 13.27 -8.16
N PRO A 102 7.71 12.96 -9.46
CA PRO A 102 8.69 13.50 -10.39
C PRO A 102 8.56 15.04 -10.40
N ARG A 103 9.69 15.74 -10.36
CA ARG A 103 9.73 17.15 -10.75
C ARG A 103 9.57 17.26 -12.26
#